data_AF-A0A4V2BH79-F1
#
_entry.id   AF-A0A4V2BH79-F1
#
_cell.length_a   1.000
_cell.length_b   1.000
_cell.length_c   1.000
_cell.angle_alpha   90.00
_cell.angle_beta   90.00
_cell.angle_gamma   90.00
#
_symmetry.space_group_name_H-M   'P 1'
#
loop_
_entity.id
_entity.type
_entity.pdbx_description
1 polymer ?
#
loop_
_entity_poly.entity_id
_entity_poly.type
_entity_poly.pdbx_seq_one_letter_code
_entity_poly.pdbx_strand_id
1 'polypeptide(L)'
;MRISYSVVHLALVLLCSSSLLSLSISCTTTSSSSGAGNTGSSDGRREIIGLEEMSLEYIQTLWGQPDQSIPAGKGKLVRFKSIRTEDEDPITGAVKVKSCDVKLDVNEKQLVTTWAYEVCRPVN
;
A
#
# COMPACT_ATOMS: atom_id res chain seq x y z
N MET A 1 -0.35 -45.64 25.46
CA MET A 1 0.30 -44.55 26.24
C MET A 1 1.57 -44.11 25.50
N ARG A 2 1.71 -42.80 25.28
CA ARG A 2 2.90 -42.03 24.84
C ARG A 2 3.45 -42.29 23.42
N ILE A 3 3.94 -41.32 22.64
CA ILE A 3 3.76 -39.87 22.41
C ILE A 3 4.82 -39.53 21.33
N SER A 4 4.42 -38.77 20.32
CA SER A 4 5.17 -37.76 19.54
C SER A 4 6.31 -38.08 18.53
N TYR A 5 5.97 -37.77 17.27
CA TYR A 5 6.56 -36.86 16.27
C TYR A 5 8.07 -36.84 15.91
N SER A 6 8.28 -36.82 14.58
CA SER A 6 9.00 -35.77 13.81
C SER A 6 10.37 -36.08 13.17
N VAL A 7 10.36 -35.99 11.82
CA VAL A 7 11.36 -35.44 10.87
C VAL A 7 12.71 -36.18 10.83
N VAL A 8 13.25 -36.65 9.69
CA VAL A 8 13.87 -35.85 8.63
C VAL A 8 13.92 -36.65 7.32
N HIS A 9 13.32 -36.13 6.24
CA HIS A 9 13.70 -36.48 4.87
C HIS A 9 14.88 -35.58 4.51
N LEU A 10 16.09 -36.15 4.51
CA LEU A 10 17.30 -35.48 4.07
C LEU A 10 17.60 -35.88 2.62
N ALA A 11 17.78 -34.85 1.80
CA ALA A 11 17.93 -34.89 0.36
C ALA A 11 19.17 -35.63 -0.12
N LEU A 12 19.06 -36.28 -1.27
CA LEU A 12 20.16 -36.54 -2.17
C LEU A 12 19.59 -36.73 -3.58
N VAL A 13 20.16 -36.06 -4.58
CA VAL A 13 20.64 -36.66 -5.85
C VAL A 13 20.81 -35.59 -6.94
N LEU A 14 22.08 -35.40 -7.30
CA LEU A 14 22.67 -35.24 -8.64
C LEU A 14 22.12 -34.16 -9.59
N LEU A 15 22.92 -33.13 -9.88
CA LEU A 15 23.93 -33.11 -10.96
C LEU A 15 23.31 -33.06 -12.37
N CYS A 16 23.33 -31.84 -12.91
CA CYS A 16 23.95 -31.47 -14.18
C CYS A 16 23.79 -32.44 -15.36
N SER A 17 23.01 -32.05 -16.37
CA SER A 17 23.29 -32.37 -17.78
C SER A 17 22.53 -31.41 -18.68
N SER A 18 23.29 -30.61 -19.44
CA SER A 18 22.81 -29.72 -20.48
C SER A 18 22.21 -30.50 -21.64
N SER A 19 21.06 -30.08 -22.14
CA SER A 19 20.60 -30.43 -23.49
C SER A 19 19.83 -29.28 -24.11
N LEU A 20 20.21 -29.03 -25.37
CA LEU A 20 19.81 -27.95 -26.26
C LEU A 20 18.35 -28.08 -26.74
N LEU A 21 17.89 -27.00 -27.37
CA LEU A 21 16.65 -26.80 -28.14
C LEU A 21 15.37 -26.47 -27.35
N SER A 22 14.97 -25.20 -27.36
CA SER A 22 13.93 -24.76 -28.31
C SER A 22 13.54 -23.31 -28.07
N LEU A 23 13.29 -22.63 -29.18
CA LEU A 23 12.75 -21.30 -29.29
C LEU A 23 11.36 -21.21 -28.64
N SER A 24 11.27 -20.52 -27.51
CA SER A 24 10.01 -20.05 -26.93
C SER A 24 10.22 -18.64 -26.41
N ILE A 25 9.53 -17.69 -27.05
CA ILE A 25 9.31 -16.34 -26.55
C ILE A 25 8.87 -16.44 -25.08
N SER A 26 9.66 -15.90 -24.18
CA SER A 26 9.30 -15.73 -22.77
C SER A 26 9.71 -14.33 -22.35
N CYS A 27 8.72 -13.44 -22.41
CA CYS A 27 8.61 -12.27 -21.56
C CYS A 27 8.62 -12.75 -20.09
N THR A 28 9.81 -13.09 -19.60
CA THR A 28 10.02 -13.36 -18.19
C THR A 28 10.33 -12.02 -17.56
N THR A 29 9.30 -11.49 -16.88
CA THR A 29 9.37 -10.40 -15.92
C THR A 29 10.50 -10.71 -14.95
N THR A 30 11.68 -10.15 -15.22
CA THR A 30 12.74 -10.09 -14.23
C THR A 30 12.14 -9.30 -13.07
N SER A 31 11.90 -9.96 -11.95
CA SER A 31 11.71 -9.36 -10.64
C SER A 31 13.03 -8.71 -10.21
N SER A 32 13.46 -7.69 -10.98
CA SER A 32 14.20 -6.58 -10.44
C SER A 32 13.18 -5.80 -9.63
N SER A 33 13.20 -6.01 -8.32
CA SER A 33 12.75 -5.03 -7.33
C SER A 33 13.57 -3.75 -7.54
N SER A 34 13.25 -3.03 -8.60
CA SER A 34 13.74 -1.70 -8.86
C SER A 34 13.02 -0.81 -7.85
N GLY A 35 13.65 -0.67 -6.68
CA GLY A 35 13.47 0.53 -5.88
C GLY A 35 13.80 1.73 -6.76
N ALA A 36 12.78 2.33 -7.36
CA ALA A 36 12.85 3.53 -8.17
C ALA A 36 11.43 4.08 -8.27
N GLY A 37 11.08 5.20 -7.66
CA GLY A 37 11.77 6.03 -6.71
C GLY A 37 10.66 6.88 -6.12
N ASN A 38 10.65 7.06 -4.80
CA ASN A 38 9.81 8.06 -4.17
C ASN A 38 10.32 9.44 -4.62
N THR A 39 9.92 9.86 -5.80
CA THR A 39 9.92 11.28 -6.18
C THR A 39 8.57 11.85 -5.76
N GLY A 40 8.19 11.60 -4.50
CA GLY A 40 7.21 12.40 -3.81
C GLY A 40 7.97 13.64 -3.37
N SER A 41 7.83 14.71 -4.16
CA SER A 41 8.30 16.05 -3.83
C SER A 41 8.15 16.31 -2.33
N SER A 42 9.13 16.96 -1.69
CA SER A 42 9.19 17.22 -0.24
C SER A 42 8.00 18.03 0.35
N ASP A 43 6.98 18.30 -0.45
CA ASP A 43 5.63 18.71 -0.04
C ASP A 43 4.77 17.46 0.15
N GLY A 44 4.43 17.12 1.41
CA GLY A 44 3.64 15.92 1.74
C GLY A 44 2.38 15.71 0.88
N ARG A 45 1.88 14.48 0.84
CA ARG A 45 0.70 14.06 0.04
C ARG A 45 -0.49 14.99 0.32
N ARG A 46 -0.92 15.80 -0.65
CA ARG A 46 -2.05 16.73 -0.44
C ARG A 46 -3.36 15.97 -0.24
N GLU A 47 -4.19 16.46 0.66
CA GLU A 47 -5.55 15.94 0.90
C GLU A 47 -6.36 15.87 -0.39
N ILE A 48 -7.19 14.81 -0.49
CA ILE A 48 -8.21 14.65 -1.51
C ILE A 48 -9.55 14.83 -0.81
N ILE A 49 -10.36 15.76 -1.31
CA ILE A 49 -11.72 15.98 -0.79
C ILE A 49 -12.68 15.00 -1.47
N GLY A 50 -13.63 14.46 -0.70
CA GLY A 50 -14.66 13.56 -1.24
C GLY A 50 -14.12 12.17 -1.58
N LEU A 51 -13.50 11.51 -0.60
CA LEU A 51 -12.90 10.17 -0.78
C LEU A 51 -13.92 9.05 -0.89
N GLU A 52 -15.18 9.23 -0.47
CA GLU A 52 -16.22 8.22 -0.58
C GLU A 52 -16.50 7.86 -2.05
N GLU A 53 -16.74 6.57 -2.31
CA GLU A 53 -16.96 5.99 -3.65
C GLU A 53 -15.76 6.08 -4.61
N MET A 54 -14.67 6.71 -4.20
CA MET A 54 -13.43 6.77 -4.97
C MET A 54 -12.73 5.41 -5.00
N SER A 55 -12.09 5.08 -6.12
CA SER A 55 -11.33 3.83 -6.22
C SER A 55 -9.99 3.94 -5.49
N LEU A 56 -9.59 2.86 -4.82
CA LEU A 56 -8.29 2.77 -4.16
C LEU A 56 -7.14 2.94 -5.17
N GLU A 57 -7.29 2.41 -6.38
CA GLU A 57 -6.31 2.57 -7.45
C GLU A 57 -6.09 4.04 -7.80
N TYR A 58 -7.17 4.82 -7.96
CA TYR A 58 -7.06 6.25 -8.26
C TYR A 58 -6.37 7.00 -7.11
N ILE A 59 -6.74 6.72 -5.86
CA ILE A 59 -6.07 7.30 -4.69
C ILE A 59 -4.59 6.98 -4.69
N GLN A 60 -4.20 5.76 -5.05
CA GLN A 60 -2.79 5.36 -5.15
C GLN A 60 -2.03 6.08 -6.27
N THR A 61 -2.69 6.56 -7.32
CA THR A 61 -2.02 7.41 -8.33
C THR A 61 -1.62 8.77 -7.77
N LEU A 62 -2.35 9.29 -6.77
CA LEU A 62 -2.12 10.60 -6.15
C LEU A 62 -1.25 10.51 -4.91
N TRP A 63 -1.50 9.53 -4.05
CA TRP A 63 -0.82 9.35 -2.76
C TRP A 63 0.30 8.29 -2.79
N GLY A 64 0.41 7.52 -3.88
CA GLY A 64 1.31 6.37 -3.95
C GLY A 64 0.78 5.16 -3.19
N GLN A 65 1.66 4.24 -2.83
CA GLN A 65 1.25 3.02 -2.13
C GLN A 65 0.87 3.29 -0.67
N PRO A 66 -0.12 2.54 -0.11
CA PRO A 66 -0.53 2.69 1.26
C PRO A 66 0.54 2.20 2.23
N ASP A 67 0.60 2.83 3.40
CA ASP A 67 1.52 2.48 4.48
C ASP A 67 1.12 1.17 5.17
N GLN A 68 -0.19 0.87 5.23
CA GLN A 68 -0.71 -0.40 5.72
C GLN A 68 -1.96 -0.83 4.93
N SER A 69 -2.11 -2.13 4.76
CA SER A 69 -3.33 -2.74 4.20
C SER A 69 -3.68 -4.00 4.98
N ILE A 70 -4.88 -4.03 5.55
CA ILE A 70 -5.36 -5.09 6.43
C ILE A 70 -6.67 -5.65 5.85
N PRO A 71 -6.76 -6.95 5.53
CA PRO A 71 -8.00 -7.58 5.10
C PRO A 71 -9.12 -7.40 6.14
N ALA A 72 -10.33 -7.04 5.70
CA ALA A 72 -11.47 -6.78 6.59
C ALA A 72 -12.76 -7.34 5.96
N GLY A 73 -13.12 -8.58 6.33
CA GLY A 73 -14.30 -9.25 5.78
C GLY A 73 -14.24 -9.40 4.26
N LYS A 74 -15.19 -8.79 3.54
CA LYS A 74 -15.21 -8.75 2.07
C LYS A 74 -14.36 -7.62 1.48
N GLY A 75 -13.80 -6.76 2.32
CA GLY A 75 -13.04 -5.59 1.93
C GLY A 75 -11.65 -5.57 2.55
N LYS A 76 -11.11 -4.36 2.72
CA LYS A 76 -9.86 -4.12 3.44
C LYS A 76 -9.85 -2.72 4.03
N LEU A 77 -9.16 -2.59 5.15
CA LEU A 77 -8.79 -1.32 5.76
C LEU A 77 -7.42 -0.92 5.22
N VAL A 78 -7.30 0.31 4.74
CA VAL A 78 -6.09 0.86 4.16
C VAL A 78 -5.70 2.12 4.92
N ARG A 79 -4.40 2.31 5.18
CA ARG A 79 -3.88 3.51 5.85
C ARG A 79 -2.86 4.23 5.00
N PHE A 80 -2.98 5.54 4.96
CA PHE A 80 -2.00 6.46 4.39
C PHE A 80 -1.52 7.41 5.46
N LYS A 81 -0.21 7.59 5.56
CA LYS A 81 0.43 8.51 6.49
C LYS A 81 0.82 9.80 5.80
N SER A 82 0.97 10.83 6.63
CA SER A 82 1.53 12.13 6.24
C SER A 82 0.75 12.84 5.13
N ILE A 83 -0.58 12.79 5.19
CA ILE A 83 -1.47 13.56 4.32
C ILE A 83 -1.50 15.01 4.81
N ARG A 84 -1.06 15.94 3.97
CA ARG A 84 -1.09 17.38 4.22
C ARG A 84 -2.51 17.91 4.00
N THR A 85 -3.12 18.36 5.08
CA THR A 85 -4.46 18.96 5.15
C THR A 85 -4.33 20.44 5.48
N GLU A 86 -5.15 21.26 4.84
CA GLU A 86 -5.20 22.70 5.03
C GLU A 86 -6.60 23.07 5.51
N ASP A 87 -6.67 23.67 6.69
CA ASP A 87 -7.92 24.05 7.35
C ASP A 87 -7.95 25.57 7.45
N GLU A 88 -8.88 26.20 6.72
CA GLU A 88 -9.07 27.65 6.73
C GLU A 88 -10.07 28.03 7.83
N ASP A 89 -9.61 28.87 8.76
CA ASP A 89 -10.47 29.39 9.81
C ASP A 89 -11.49 30.38 9.19
N PRO A 90 -12.81 30.11 9.27
CA PRO A 90 -13.82 30.88 8.56
C PRO A 90 -14.02 32.30 9.12
N ILE A 91 -13.48 32.59 10.31
CA ILE A 91 -13.60 33.91 10.97
C ILE A 91 -12.37 34.76 10.68
N THR A 92 -11.18 34.17 10.74
CA THR A 92 -9.91 34.89 10.65
C THR A 92 -9.24 34.79 9.27
N GLY A 93 -9.65 33.87 8.42
CA GLY A 93 -8.99 33.56 7.14
C GLY A 93 -7.60 32.93 7.30
N ALA A 94 -7.23 32.53 8.52
CA ALA A 94 -5.93 31.92 8.78
C ALA A 94 -5.94 30.46 8.30
N VAL A 95 -4.99 30.11 7.42
CA VAL A 95 -4.79 28.73 6.96
C VAL A 95 -3.89 27.99 7.94
N LYS A 96 -4.41 26.92 8.54
CA LYS A 96 -3.65 26.01 9.41
C LYS A 96 -3.32 24.75 8.65
N VAL A 97 -2.04 24.53 8.41
CA VAL A 97 -1.54 23.31 7.75
C VAL A 97 -1.26 22.24 8.80
N LYS A 98 -1.80 21.05 8.60
CA LYS A 98 -1.58 19.87 9.44
C LYS A 98 -1.19 18.68 8.58
N SER A 99 -0.49 17.71 9.18
CA SER A 99 -0.21 16.42 8.57
C SER A 99 -0.98 15.35 9.33
N CYS A 100 -1.83 14.60 8.63
CA CYS A 100 -2.73 13.62 9.19
C CYS A 100 -2.50 12.22 8.61
N ASP A 101 -2.71 11.20 9.43
CA ASP A 101 -2.88 9.82 8.99
C ASP A 101 -4.35 9.59 8.63
N VAL A 102 -4.59 9.02 7.45
CA VAL A 102 -5.91 8.74 6.90
C VAL A 102 -6.14 7.24 6.87
N LYS A 103 -7.29 6.81 7.39
CA LYS A 103 -7.82 5.46 7.27
C LYS A 103 -8.96 5.43 6.27
N LEU A 104 -8.92 4.46 5.37
CA LEU A 104 -9.97 4.16 4.40
C LEU A 104 -10.48 2.74 4.63
N ASP A 105 -11.80 2.58 4.70
CA ASP A 105 -12.43 1.27 4.57
C ASP A 105 -12.85 1.09 3.11
N VAL A 106 -12.40 0.00 2.51
CA VAL A 106 -12.56 -0.28 1.09
C VAL A 106 -13.35 -1.57 0.92
N ASN A 107 -14.35 -1.57 0.05
CA ASN A 107 -15.17 -2.76 -0.22
C ASN A 107 -14.50 -3.74 -1.20
N GLU A 108 -15.20 -4.84 -1.52
CA GLU A 108 -14.73 -5.87 -2.45
C GLU A 108 -14.42 -5.33 -3.86
N LYS A 109 -15.12 -4.26 -4.27
CA LYS A 109 -14.94 -3.58 -5.56
C LYS A 109 -13.80 -2.56 -5.57
N GLN A 110 -12.99 -2.52 -4.51
CA GLN A 110 -11.90 -1.55 -4.35
C GLN A 110 -12.37 -0.09 -4.28
N LEU A 111 -13.62 0.16 -3.86
CA LEU A 111 -14.16 1.50 -3.66
C LEU A 111 -14.18 1.83 -2.16
N VAL A 112 -13.84 3.07 -1.83
CA VAL A 112 -13.92 3.58 -0.45
C VAL A 112 -15.38 3.67 -0.02
N THR A 113 -15.71 3.07 1.12
CA THR A 113 -17.05 3.17 1.73
C THR A 113 -17.09 4.21 2.83
N THR A 114 -16.02 4.29 3.62
CA THR A 114 -15.89 5.22 4.75
C THR A 114 -14.43 5.62 4.88
N TRP A 115 -14.18 6.84 5.37
CA TRP A 115 -12.83 7.32 5.65
C TRP A 115 -12.80 8.21 6.88
N ALA A 116 -11.64 8.29 7.53
CA ALA A 116 -11.44 9.11 8.72
C ALA A 116 -9.98 9.53 8.90
N TYR A 117 -9.78 10.70 9.50
CA TYR A 117 -8.52 11.09 10.10
C TYR A 117 -8.28 10.35 11.41
N GLU A 118 -7.10 9.75 11.60
CA GLU A 118 -6.75 9.06 12.84
C GLU A 118 -5.81 9.89 13.72
N VAL A 119 -4.69 10.38 13.15
CA VAL A 119 -3.66 11.11 13.91
C VAL A 119 -3.26 12.35 13.14
N CYS A 120 -3.55 13.54 13.66
CA CYS A 120 -3.16 14.82 13.04
C CYS A 120 -2.11 15.55 13.86
N ARG A 121 -1.10 16.10 13.19
CA ARG A 121 0.00 16.86 13.80
C ARG A 121 0.16 18.20 13.09
N PRO A 122 0.42 19.31 13.80
CA PRO A 122 0.72 20.58 13.16
C PRO A 122 2.02 20.46 12.36
N VAL A 123 2.07 21.10 11.18
CA VAL A 123 3.30 21.27 10.42
C VAL A 123 3.92 22.58 10.89
N ASN A 124 5.10 22.50 11.51
CA ASN A 124 5.83 23.65 12.07
C ASN A 124 6.82 24.21 11.06
#